data_AF-A0A651FFL4-F1
#
_entry.id   AF-A0A651FFL4-F1
#
_cell.length_a   1.000
_cell.length_b   1.000
_cell.length_c   1.000
_cell.angle_alpha   90.00
_cell.angle_beta   90.00
_cell.angle_gamma   90.00
#
_symmetry.space_group_name_H-M   'P 1'
#
loop_
_entity.id
_entity.type
_entity.pdbx_description
1 polymer ?
#
loop_
_entity_poly.entity_id
_entity_poly.type
_entity_poly.pdbx_seq_one_letter_code
_entity_poly.pdbx_strand_id
1 'polypeptide(L)'
;MTIKYRFEKIEEARKNYYVSYTPPIADINFAALHVVFSDNPPDEPFIRKIMESELKYWIDRYPVPLMVTSFDTDDNSLISGDYYESSLVGWIDRNQNAIITSWKCRDLDEAIKQFPTEKEWPEIYTDIPYETAKEIEEKNAAARKELVKGVRILKLMLILWLAALPAGWAVFITLGPAWVGGAILVYTLWKAFNIACRIWGGKAPTNTAGREAEIARKKDHYYYHCERNPVGFEKLRTENFAEDLKKENLKEFDTIMSKNIT
;
A
#
# COMPACT_ATOMS: atom_id res chain seq x y z
N MET A 1 33.05 -9.81 3.91
CA MET A 1 31.61 -9.70 3.62
C MET A 1 30.99 -8.96 4.79
N THR A 2 30.43 -7.79 4.55
CA THR A 2 29.69 -7.04 5.60
C THR A 2 28.33 -7.71 5.75
N ILE A 3 28.01 -8.16 6.97
CA ILE A 3 26.71 -8.76 7.25
C ILE A 3 25.73 -7.61 7.41
N LYS A 4 24.81 -7.46 6.44
CA LYS A 4 23.74 -6.48 6.52
C LYS A 4 22.65 -6.99 7.45
N TYR A 5 22.34 -6.23 8.48
CA TYR A 5 21.26 -6.50 9.44
C TYR A 5 20.04 -5.66 9.11
N ARG A 6 18.85 -6.23 9.32
CA ARG A 6 17.58 -5.53 9.27
C ARG A 6 16.83 -5.81 10.57
N PHE A 7 16.75 -4.78 11.41
CA PHE A 7 16.00 -4.85 12.67
C PHE A 7 14.53 -4.49 12.45
N GLU A 8 13.66 -5.04 13.28
CA GLU A 8 12.25 -4.64 13.32
C GLU A 8 12.07 -3.22 13.88
N LYS A 9 10.99 -2.55 13.44
CA LYS A 9 10.61 -1.25 14.00
C LYS A 9 10.01 -1.42 15.40
N ILE A 10 10.28 -0.48 16.29
CA ILE A 10 9.66 -0.43 17.62
C ILE A 10 8.58 0.65 17.60
N GLU A 11 7.38 0.30 18.02
CA GLU A 11 6.27 1.25 18.20
C GLU A 11 5.88 1.29 19.67
N GLU A 12 5.92 2.48 20.27
CA GLU A 12 5.50 2.67 21.66
C GLU A 12 4.47 3.79 21.78
N ALA A 13 3.33 3.48 22.43
CA ALA A 13 2.32 4.47 22.73
C ALA A 13 2.70 5.31 23.96
N ARG A 14 2.46 6.62 23.90
CA ARG A 14 2.45 7.54 25.03
C ARG A 14 1.02 8.03 25.26
N LYS A 15 0.81 8.94 26.21
CA LYS A 15 -0.55 9.43 26.54
C LYS A 15 -1.22 10.20 25.40
N ASN A 16 -0.47 11.04 24.68
CA ASN A 16 -1.02 11.99 23.70
C ASN A 16 -0.35 11.89 22.30
N TYR A 17 0.58 10.94 22.14
CA TYR A 17 1.31 10.70 20.90
C TYR A 17 1.82 9.25 20.93
N TYR A 18 2.25 8.72 19.80
CA TYR A 18 3.04 7.49 19.77
C TYR A 18 4.38 7.76 19.08
N VAL A 19 5.33 6.89 19.35
CA VAL A 19 6.66 6.95 18.76
C VAL A 19 6.93 5.69 17.95
N SER A 20 7.50 5.85 16.76
CA SER A 20 7.96 4.76 15.90
C SER A 20 9.46 4.91 15.68
N TYR A 21 10.24 4.04 16.32
CA TYR A 21 11.68 3.96 16.18
C TYR A 21 12.08 2.94 15.12
N THR A 22 12.87 3.40 14.15
CA THR A 22 13.44 2.59 13.09
C THR A 22 14.95 2.54 13.27
N PRO A 23 15.53 1.37 13.60
CA PRO A 23 16.97 1.21 13.71
C PRO A 23 17.69 1.50 12.37
N PRO A 24 19.01 1.75 12.39
CA PRO A 24 19.82 1.96 11.20
C PRO A 24 19.75 0.76 10.26
N ILE A 25 19.79 1.05 8.96
CA ILE A 25 19.82 0.04 7.88
C ILE A 25 21.21 0.14 7.23
N ALA A 26 21.75 -0.94 6.65
CA ALA A 26 23.12 -0.99 6.13
C ALA A 26 23.59 0.21 5.27
N ASP A 27 22.68 0.92 4.60
CA ASP A 27 23.02 2.08 3.75
C ASP A 27 22.72 3.45 4.45
N ILE A 28 22.14 3.41 5.66
CA ILE A 28 21.71 4.55 6.49
C ILE A 28 22.23 4.34 7.92
N ASN A 29 23.32 5.02 8.27
CA ASN A 29 24.05 4.85 9.54
C ASN A 29 23.47 5.63 10.74
N PHE A 30 22.19 5.99 10.66
CA PHE A 30 21.47 6.66 11.72
C PHE A 30 20.10 6.02 11.90
N ALA A 31 19.56 6.08 13.11
CA ALA A 31 18.21 5.66 13.42
C ALA A 31 17.23 6.81 13.15
N ALA A 32 15.98 6.46 12.83
CA ALA A 32 14.91 7.42 12.64
C ALA A 32 13.83 7.22 13.71
N LEU A 33 13.38 8.29 14.32
CA LEU A 33 12.29 8.32 15.29
C LEU A 33 11.18 9.22 14.79
N HIS A 34 10.00 8.66 14.57
CA HIS A 34 8.83 9.41 14.19
C HIS A 34 7.95 9.61 15.42
N VAL A 35 7.62 10.86 15.74
CA VAL A 35 6.73 11.24 16.83
C VAL A 35 5.40 11.67 16.20
N VAL A 36 4.35 10.87 16.39
CA VAL A 36 3.06 11.10 15.74
C VAL A 36 2.02 11.52 16.77
N PHE A 37 1.47 12.71 16.59
CA PHE A 37 0.48 13.30 17.49
C PHE A 37 -0.95 12.99 17.03
N SER A 38 -1.87 12.88 17.99
CA SER A 38 -3.31 12.71 17.71
C SER A 38 -3.98 14.03 17.29
N ASP A 39 -5.26 13.94 16.88
CA ASP A 39 -6.08 15.10 16.51
C ASP A 39 -5.99 16.21 17.58
N ASN A 40 -5.58 17.42 17.15
CA ASN A 40 -5.08 18.55 17.97
C ASN A 40 -3.63 18.40 18.48
N PRO A 41 -2.62 18.54 17.59
CA PRO A 41 -1.24 18.67 18.03
C PRO A 41 -1.06 19.93 18.90
N PRO A 42 -0.25 19.86 19.96
CA PRO A 42 0.11 21.02 20.77
C PRO A 42 0.95 22.03 19.96
N ASP A 43 1.12 23.25 20.48
CA ASP A 43 1.90 24.29 19.80
C ASP A 43 3.33 23.82 19.46
N GLU A 44 3.89 24.32 18.34
CA GLU A 44 5.22 23.95 17.84
C GLU A 44 6.32 23.96 18.92
N PRO A 45 6.44 24.97 19.82
CA PRO A 45 7.46 24.96 20.87
C PRO A 45 7.35 23.78 21.84
N PHE A 46 6.12 23.31 22.08
CA PHE A 46 5.88 22.15 22.94
C PHE A 46 6.26 20.84 22.22
N ILE A 47 5.96 20.73 20.93
CA ILE A 47 6.38 19.62 20.08
C ILE A 47 7.91 19.51 20.07
N ARG A 48 8.62 20.64 19.87
CA ARG A 48 10.09 20.67 19.89
C ARG A 48 10.66 20.15 21.20
N LYS A 49 10.07 20.54 22.33
CA LYS A 49 10.46 20.05 23.66
C LYS A 49 10.22 18.54 23.82
N ILE A 50 9.13 18.01 23.28
CA ILE A 50 8.86 16.57 23.27
C ILE A 50 9.93 15.85 22.45
N MET A 51 10.22 16.33 21.23
CA MET A 51 11.25 15.75 20.37
C MET A 51 12.62 15.72 21.05
N GLU A 52 13.01 16.79 21.74
CA GLU A 52 14.27 16.83 22.52
C GLU A 52 14.29 15.83 23.67
N SER A 53 13.15 15.62 24.35
CA SER A 53 13.05 14.67 25.44
C SER A 53 13.10 13.21 24.95
N GLU A 54 12.40 12.90 23.86
CA GLU A 54 12.40 11.58 23.24
C GLU A 54 13.77 11.27 22.63
N LEU A 55 14.41 12.26 21.99
CA LEU A 55 15.77 12.10 21.48
C LEU A 55 16.73 11.63 22.56
N LYS A 56 16.71 12.27 23.73
CA LYS A 56 17.56 11.90 24.87
C LYS A 56 17.25 10.50 25.37
N TYR A 57 15.97 10.15 25.49
CA TYR A 57 15.53 8.82 25.93
C TYR A 57 16.02 7.71 24.99
N TRP A 58 15.86 7.90 23.68
CA TRP A 58 16.23 6.88 22.70
C TRP A 58 17.74 6.78 22.49
N ILE A 59 18.50 7.89 22.57
CA ILE A 59 19.97 7.85 22.51
C ILE A 59 20.56 7.17 23.76
N ASP A 60 19.96 7.36 24.93
CA ASP A 60 20.38 6.67 26.17
C ASP A 60 20.13 5.16 26.08
N ARG A 61 19.00 4.76 25.46
CA ARG A 61 18.67 3.35 25.23
C ARG A 61 19.54 2.71 24.14
N TYR A 62 19.75 3.41 23.03
CA TYR A 62 20.56 2.97 21.89
C TYR A 62 21.55 4.08 21.50
N PRO A 63 22.84 3.93 21.83
CA PRO A 63 23.86 4.97 21.62
C PRO A 63 24.28 5.10 20.15
N VAL A 64 23.33 5.47 19.28
CA VAL A 64 23.53 5.70 17.85
C VAL A 64 23.07 7.11 17.45
N PRO A 65 23.56 7.65 16.33
CA PRO A 65 23.00 8.86 15.75
C PRO A 65 21.52 8.69 15.45
N LEU A 66 20.71 9.66 15.87
CA LEU A 66 19.24 9.62 15.80
C LEU A 66 18.72 10.88 15.11
N MET A 67 17.77 10.69 14.19
CA MET A 67 16.97 11.75 13.60
C MET A 67 15.52 11.63 14.08
N VAL A 68 14.96 12.72 14.60
CA VAL A 68 13.60 12.79 15.11
C VAL A 68 12.78 13.72 14.22
N THR A 69 11.62 13.23 13.79
CA THR A 69 10.64 13.96 12.98
C THR A 69 9.26 13.88 13.65
N SER A 70 8.43 14.91 13.47
CA SER A 70 7.09 14.97 14.06
C SER A 70 6.02 15.06 12.99
N PHE A 71 5.00 14.21 13.07
CA PHE A 71 3.89 14.14 12.12
C PHE A 71 2.52 14.25 12.80
N ASP A 72 1.53 14.73 12.06
CA ASP A 72 0.11 14.61 12.41
C ASP A 72 -0.46 13.24 11.97
N THR A 73 -1.76 13.04 12.20
CA THR A 73 -2.49 11.83 11.80
C THR A 73 -2.65 11.66 10.28
N ASP A 74 -2.44 12.74 9.52
CA ASP A 74 -2.52 12.79 8.06
C ASP A 74 -1.13 12.71 7.40
N ASP A 75 -0.09 12.33 8.16
CA ASP A 75 1.33 12.27 7.76
C ASP A 75 1.94 13.63 7.36
N ASN A 76 1.35 14.76 7.76
CA ASN A 76 1.93 16.08 7.56
C ASN A 76 2.94 16.41 8.67
N SER A 77 4.07 17.05 8.28
CA SER A 77 5.04 17.56 9.25
C SER A 77 4.43 18.67 10.11
N LEU A 78 4.55 18.52 11.43
CA LEU A 78 4.06 19.51 12.40
C LEU A 78 5.01 20.68 12.63
N ILE A 79 6.29 20.53 12.26
CA ILE A 79 7.26 21.62 12.33
C ILE A 79 7.34 22.29 10.97
N SER A 80 7.15 23.60 10.96
CA SER A 80 7.28 24.44 9.78
C SER A 80 8.75 24.65 9.45
N GLY A 81 9.15 24.32 8.22
CA GLY A 81 10.52 24.49 7.72
C GLY A 81 10.81 23.56 6.55
N ASP A 82 11.93 23.77 5.88
CA ASP A 82 12.43 22.79 4.91
C ASP A 82 12.72 21.46 5.63
N TYR A 83 12.74 20.35 4.89
CA TYR A 83 13.04 19.01 5.42
C TYR A 83 14.30 18.98 6.32
N TYR A 84 15.28 19.84 5.99
CA TYR A 84 16.56 19.94 6.69
C TYR A 84 16.52 20.72 8.02
N GLU A 85 15.44 21.47 8.29
CA GLU A 85 15.26 22.32 9.48
C GLU A 85 14.07 21.88 10.37
N SER A 86 13.20 21.02 9.82
CA SER A 86 12.05 20.45 10.51
C SER A 86 12.40 19.21 11.35
N SER A 87 13.59 18.64 11.16
CA SER A 87 14.04 17.44 11.86
C SER A 87 15.09 17.77 12.92
N LEU A 88 14.96 17.15 14.10
CA LEU A 88 15.96 17.25 15.17
C LEU A 88 16.92 16.07 15.05
N VAL A 89 18.22 16.35 15.04
CA VAL A 89 19.26 15.31 15.02
C VAL A 89 20.07 15.32 16.32
N GLY A 90 20.56 14.15 16.73
CA GLY A 90 21.43 14.05 17.88
C GLY A 90 22.30 12.81 17.88
N TRP A 91 23.45 12.92 18.54
CA TRP A 91 24.45 11.86 18.63
C TRP A 91 25.30 12.04 19.89
N ILE A 92 26.00 10.99 20.28
CA ILE A 92 26.96 11.04 21.39
C ILE A 92 28.34 11.43 20.85
N ASP A 93 28.92 12.52 21.36
CA ASP A 93 30.33 12.83 21.09
C ASP A 93 31.23 11.92 21.94
N ARG A 94 32.05 11.09 21.29
CA ARG A 94 32.98 10.16 21.96
C ARG A 94 34.02 10.89 22.81
N ASN A 95 34.33 12.15 22.52
CA ASN A 95 35.33 12.91 23.26
C ASN A 95 34.79 13.49 24.56
N GLN A 96 33.51 13.92 24.56
CA GLN A 96 32.87 14.60 25.69
C GLN A 96 31.89 13.71 26.44
N ASN A 97 31.56 12.54 25.88
CA ASN A 97 30.52 11.63 26.34
C ASN A 97 29.19 12.36 26.62
N ALA A 98 28.88 13.36 25.79
CA ALA A 98 27.72 14.22 25.90
C ALA A 98 26.84 14.07 24.66
N ILE A 99 25.53 14.15 24.86
CA ILE A 99 24.55 14.16 23.77
C ILE A 99 24.59 15.54 23.13
N ILE A 100 25.05 15.60 21.88
CA ILE A 100 24.96 16.79 21.04
C ILE A 100 23.63 16.73 20.30
N THR A 101 22.91 17.85 20.30
CA THR A 101 21.65 18.02 19.58
C THR A 101 21.76 19.18 18.60
N SER A 102 21.29 19.00 17.37
CA SER A 102 21.20 20.06 16.36
C SER A 102 19.88 19.98 15.61
N TRP A 103 19.33 21.13 15.24
CA TRP A 103 18.15 21.24 14.37
C TRP A 103 18.52 21.27 12.88
N LYS A 104 19.81 21.06 12.55
CA LYS A 104 20.30 21.02 11.18
C LYS A 104 20.67 19.60 10.83
N CYS A 105 19.94 19.00 9.90
CA CYS A 105 20.21 17.64 9.45
C CYS A 105 21.64 17.46 8.90
N ARG A 106 22.22 18.51 8.31
CA ARG A 106 23.58 18.48 7.74
C ARG A 106 24.67 18.18 8.78
N ASP A 107 24.43 18.52 10.04
CA ASP A 107 25.41 18.26 11.11
C ASP A 107 25.51 16.75 11.42
N LEU A 108 24.47 15.98 11.07
CA LEU A 108 24.45 14.52 11.21
C LEU A 108 25.44 13.83 10.26
N ASP A 109 25.70 14.39 9.07
CA ASP A 109 26.63 13.81 8.09
C ASP A 109 28.06 13.72 8.62
N GLU A 110 28.46 14.70 9.45
CA GLU A 110 29.77 14.69 10.10
C GLU A 110 29.80 13.71 11.28
N ALA A 111 28.70 13.62 12.04
CA ALA A 111 28.56 12.67 13.14
C ALA A 111 28.61 11.22 12.65
N ILE A 112 27.89 10.88 11.58
CA ILE A 112 27.83 9.54 11.00
C ILE A 112 29.23 9.00 10.66
N LYS A 113 30.14 9.85 10.18
CA LYS A 113 31.52 9.44 9.83
C LYS A 113 32.32 8.96 11.03
N GLN A 114 31.96 9.38 12.24
CA GLN A 114 32.65 9.02 13.48
C GLN A 114 32.13 7.71 14.09
N PHE A 115 30.96 7.23 13.67
CA PHE A 115 30.36 5.99 14.18
C PHE A 115 30.75 4.78 13.30
N PRO A 116 31.43 3.76 13.85
CA PRO A 116 31.78 2.56 13.11
C PRO A 116 30.54 1.74 12.73
N THR A 117 30.60 1.15 11.53
CA THR A 117 29.43 0.74 10.75
C THR A 117 29.16 -0.77 10.84
N GLU A 118 27.88 -1.12 11.06
CA GLU A 118 27.25 -2.46 11.01
C GLU A 118 27.67 -3.55 12.03
N LYS A 119 28.95 -3.63 12.44
CA LYS A 119 29.43 -4.76 13.26
C LYS A 119 28.97 -4.72 14.72
N GLU A 120 28.79 -3.53 15.27
CA GLU A 120 28.42 -3.31 16.68
C GLU A 120 26.89 -3.27 16.87
N TRP A 121 26.10 -3.28 15.78
CA TRP A 121 24.64 -3.16 15.86
C TRP A 121 23.96 -4.30 16.62
N PRO A 122 24.34 -5.57 16.48
CA PRO A 122 23.75 -6.64 17.28
C PRO A 122 24.02 -6.50 18.79
N GLU A 123 25.12 -5.84 19.18
CA GLU A 123 25.43 -5.57 20.59
C GLU A 123 24.62 -4.39 21.14
N ILE A 124 24.29 -3.43 20.29
CA ILE A 124 23.44 -2.28 20.64
C ILE A 124 21.97 -2.69 20.70
N TYR A 125 21.50 -3.48 19.74
CA TYR A 125 20.09 -3.87 19.57
C TYR A 125 19.85 -5.32 19.99
N THR A 126 20.24 -5.66 21.22
CA THR A 126 20.09 -7.04 21.74
C THR A 126 18.64 -7.45 21.97
N ASP A 127 17.75 -6.48 22.20
CA ASP A 127 16.33 -6.66 22.49
C ASP A 127 15.43 -6.59 21.25
N ILE A 128 15.98 -6.26 20.08
CA ILE A 128 15.21 -6.14 18.83
C ILE A 128 15.45 -7.37 17.94
N PRO A 129 14.38 -8.07 17.52
CA PRO A 129 14.50 -9.10 16.50
C PRO A 129 15.14 -8.53 15.23
N TYR A 130 16.10 -9.28 14.66
CA TYR A 130 16.76 -8.90 13.42
C TYR A 130 16.82 -10.08 12.46
N GLU A 131 16.79 -9.75 11.18
CA GLU A 131 17.07 -10.68 10.09
C GLU A 131 18.33 -10.24 9.35
N THR A 132 19.14 -11.21 8.96
CA THR A 132 20.30 -10.95 8.11
C THR A 132 19.89 -10.91 6.64
N ALA A 133 20.61 -10.13 5.81
CA ALA A 133 20.34 -10.09 4.37
C ALA A 133 20.37 -11.49 3.71
N LYS A 134 21.21 -12.40 4.23
CA LYS A 134 21.27 -13.78 3.75
C LYS A 134 19.98 -14.55 4.04
N GLU A 135 19.39 -14.39 5.23
CA GLU A 135 18.11 -15.03 5.57
C GLU A 135 16.96 -14.46 4.73
N ILE A 136 16.97 -13.15 4.49
CA ILE A 136 16.00 -12.49 3.59
C ILE A 136 16.15 -13.04 2.17
N GLU A 137 17.38 -13.15 1.66
CA GLU A 137 17.66 -13.74 0.35
C GLU A 137 17.22 -15.20 0.27
N GLU A 138 17.45 -16.00 1.30
CA GLU A 138 17.04 -17.40 1.35
C GLU A 138 15.51 -17.55 1.37
N LYS A 139 14.81 -16.74 2.17
CA LYS A 139 13.33 -16.68 2.18
C LYS A 139 12.78 -16.27 0.81
N ASN A 140 13.35 -15.23 0.21
CA ASN A 140 12.95 -14.76 -1.11
C ASN A 140 13.28 -15.78 -2.22
N ALA A 141 14.42 -16.45 -2.13
CA ALA A 141 14.80 -17.51 -3.06
C ALA A 141 13.87 -18.73 -2.95
N ALA A 142 13.44 -19.09 -1.73
CA ALA A 142 12.45 -20.13 -1.51
C ALA A 142 11.09 -19.75 -2.11
N ALA A 143 10.59 -18.53 -1.85
CA ALA A 143 9.36 -18.03 -2.45
C ALA A 143 9.44 -17.98 -3.99
N ARG A 144 10.57 -17.55 -4.54
CA ARG A 144 10.82 -17.51 -5.98
C ARG A 144 10.84 -18.91 -6.61
N LYS A 145 11.36 -19.92 -5.92
CA LYS A 145 11.32 -21.31 -6.39
C LYS A 145 9.87 -21.79 -6.55
N GLU A 146 8.96 -21.44 -5.63
CA GLU A 146 7.55 -21.78 -5.77
C GLU A 146 6.89 -21.10 -6.98
N LEU A 147 7.19 -19.82 -7.21
CA LEU A 147 6.71 -19.10 -8.41
C LEU A 147 7.24 -19.74 -9.70
N VAL A 148 8.51 -20.12 -9.74
CA VAL A 148 9.14 -20.76 -10.91
C VAL A 148 8.52 -22.13 -11.20
N LYS A 149 8.13 -22.90 -10.18
CA LYS A 149 7.38 -24.15 -10.37
C LYS A 149 6.03 -23.88 -11.04
N GLY A 150 5.29 -22.87 -10.58
CA GLY A 150 4.02 -22.47 -11.19
C GLY A 150 4.17 -22.09 -12.68
N VAL A 151 5.18 -21.29 -13.01
CA VAL A 151 5.48 -20.93 -14.40
C VAL A 151 5.89 -22.14 -15.24
N ARG A 152 6.64 -23.09 -14.67
CA ARG A 152 7.05 -24.31 -15.38
C ARG A 152 5.86 -25.22 -15.70
N ILE A 153 4.92 -25.37 -14.77
CA ILE A 153 3.66 -26.11 -14.98
C ILE A 153 2.83 -25.43 -16.06
N LEU A 154 2.67 -24.11 -15.98
CA LEU A 154 1.94 -23.34 -16.99
C LEU A 154 2.56 -23.50 -18.39
N LYS A 155 3.88 -23.41 -18.51
CA LYS A 155 4.60 -23.65 -19.77
C LYS A 155 4.37 -25.06 -20.31
N LEU A 156 4.42 -26.08 -19.45
CA LEU A 156 4.14 -27.47 -19.85
C LEU A 156 2.70 -27.65 -20.34
N MET A 157 1.71 -27.07 -19.65
CA MET A 157 0.32 -27.09 -20.09
C MET A 157 0.15 -26.41 -21.45
N LEU A 158 0.79 -25.26 -21.67
CA LEU A 158 0.75 -24.55 -22.94
C LEU A 158 1.39 -25.37 -24.08
N ILE A 159 2.56 -25.97 -23.86
CA ILE A 159 3.21 -26.81 -24.87
C ILE A 159 2.34 -28.03 -25.21
N LEU A 160 1.77 -28.69 -24.19
CA LEU A 160 0.89 -29.83 -24.39
C LEU A 160 -0.34 -29.43 -25.22
N TRP A 161 -0.96 -28.29 -24.88
CA TRP A 161 -2.18 -27.84 -25.51
C TRP A 161 -1.97 -27.29 -26.93
N LEU A 162 -0.89 -26.54 -27.15
CA LEU A 162 -0.61 -25.83 -28.41
C LEU A 162 0.21 -26.65 -29.41
N ALA A 163 1.03 -27.60 -28.95
CA ALA A 163 1.90 -28.40 -29.82
C ALA A 163 1.56 -29.90 -29.78
N ALA A 164 1.50 -30.51 -28.60
CA ALA A 164 1.33 -31.97 -28.51
C ALA A 164 -0.05 -32.44 -28.96
N LEU A 165 -1.12 -31.75 -28.57
CA LEU A 165 -2.47 -32.09 -29.01
C LEU A 165 -2.63 -31.89 -30.53
N PRO A 166 -2.27 -30.74 -31.14
CA PRO A 166 -2.36 -30.58 -32.59
C PRO A 166 -1.48 -31.55 -33.38
N ALA A 167 -0.25 -31.84 -32.92
CA ALA A 167 0.61 -32.83 -33.57
C ALA A 167 0.05 -34.25 -33.47
N GLY A 168 -0.49 -34.63 -32.31
CA GLY A 168 -1.16 -35.92 -32.13
C GLY A 168 -2.38 -36.07 -33.03
N TRP A 169 -3.21 -35.02 -33.14
CA TRP A 169 -4.32 -34.98 -34.08
C TRP A 169 -3.86 -35.10 -35.54
N ALA A 170 -2.79 -34.39 -35.93
CA ALA A 170 -2.24 -34.47 -37.27
C ALA A 170 -1.79 -35.90 -37.60
N VAL A 171 -1.02 -36.55 -36.73
CA VAL A 171 -0.58 -37.95 -36.90
C VAL A 171 -1.78 -38.90 -37.01
N PHE A 172 -2.79 -38.72 -36.15
CA PHE A 172 -3.99 -39.55 -36.16
C PHE A 172 -4.82 -39.40 -37.44
N ILE A 173 -4.86 -38.21 -38.02
CA ILE A 173 -5.51 -37.95 -39.32
C ILE A 173 -4.72 -38.60 -40.47
N THR A 174 -3.39 -38.56 -40.44
CA THR A 174 -2.55 -39.10 -41.53
C THR A 174 -2.48 -40.62 -41.55
N LEU A 175 -2.47 -41.27 -40.38
CA LEU A 175 -2.41 -42.74 -40.25
C LEU A 175 -3.79 -43.40 -40.09
N GLY A 176 -4.84 -42.60 -39.83
CA GLY A 176 -6.19 -43.09 -39.64
C GLY A 176 -6.97 -43.28 -40.94
N PRO A 177 -8.10 -44.01 -40.91
CA PRO A 177 -9.01 -44.11 -42.05
C PRO A 177 -9.49 -42.74 -42.54
N ALA A 178 -9.64 -42.55 -43.85
CA ALA A 178 -9.96 -41.24 -44.46
C ALA A 178 -11.21 -40.54 -43.89
N TRP A 179 -12.20 -41.29 -43.41
CA TRP A 179 -13.41 -40.74 -42.80
C TRP A 179 -13.16 -40.08 -41.42
N VAL A 180 -12.09 -40.45 -40.73
CA VAL A 180 -11.72 -39.93 -39.41
C VAL A 180 -11.35 -38.45 -39.48
N GLY A 181 -10.60 -38.04 -40.51
CA GLY A 181 -10.30 -36.63 -40.75
C GLY A 181 -11.56 -35.78 -40.96
N GLY A 182 -12.56 -36.33 -41.68
CA GLY A 182 -13.87 -35.71 -41.85
C GLY A 182 -14.64 -35.57 -40.54
N ALA A 183 -14.68 -36.62 -39.72
CA ALA A 183 -15.35 -36.60 -38.41
C ALA A 183 -14.69 -35.59 -37.44
N ILE A 184 -13.35 -35.50 -37.44
CA ILE A 184 -12.60 -34.53 -36.63
C ILE A 184 -12.88 -33.11 -37.10
N LEU A 185 -12.89 -32.87 -38.40
CA LEU A 185 -13.20 -31.55 -38.98
C LEU A 185 -14.63 -31.12 -38.58
N VAL A 186 -15.61 -32.01 -38.67
CA VAL A 186 -16.98 -31.74 -38.23
C VAL A 186 -17.03 -31.44 -36.73
N TYR A 187 -16.31 -32.21 -35.91
CA TYR A 187 -16.26 -31.98 -34.46
C TYR A 187 -15.55 -30.67 -34.08
N THR A 188 -14.43 -30.32 -34.73
CA THR A 188 -13.72 -29.07 -34.46
C THR A 188 -14.52 -27.87 -34.93
N LEU A 189 -15.18 -27.95 -36.10
CA LEU A 189 -16.11 -26.92 -36.58
C LEU A 189 -17.31 -26.78 -35.65
N TRP A 190 -17.92 -27.88 -35.18
CA TRP A 190 -19.01 -27.84 -34.22
C TRP A 190 -18.59 -27.27 -32.87
N LYS A 191 -17.40 -27.63 -32.37
CA LYS A 191 -16.84 -27.09 -31.12
C LYS A 191 -16.47 -25.62 -31.25
N ALA A 192 -15.86 -25.22 -32.36
CA ALA A 192 -15.56 -23.82 -32.68
C ALA A 192 -16.86 -23.02 -32.83
N PHE A 193 -17.89 -23.59 -33.47
CA PHE A 193 -19.22 -23.00 -33.56
C PHE A 193 -19.86 -22.86 -32.18
N ASN A 194 -19.80 -23.86 -31.30
CA ASN A 194 -20.29 -23.76 -29.92
C ASN A 194 -19.54 -22.70 -29.09
N ILE A 195 -18.21 -22.61 -29.24
CA ILE A 195 -17.41 -21.58 -28.58
C ILE A 195 -17.75 -20.20 -29.15
N ALA A 196 -17.84 -20.06 -30.47
CA ALA A 196 -18.27 -18.83 -31.14
C ALA A 196 -19.70 -18.44 -30.72
N CYS A 197 -20.63 -19.38 -30.64
CA CYS A 197 -21.98 -19.18 -30.10
C CYS A 197 -21.98 -18.91 -28.60
N ARG A 198 -20.96 -19.29 -27.82
CA ARG A 198 -20.83 -18.94 -26.40
C ARG A 198 -20.18 -17.58 -26.20
N ILE A 199 -19.32 -17.15 -27.12
CA ILE A 199 -18.71 -15.82 -27.14
C ILE A 199 -19.70 -14.79 -27.72
N TRP A 200 -20.42 -15.14 -28.78
CA TRP A 200 -21.44 -14.29 -29.42
C TRP A 200 -22.85 -14.47 -28.84
N GLY A 201 -23.15 -15.60 -28.22
CA GLY A 201 -24.48 -15.95 -27.66
C GLY A 201 -24.45 -16.39 -26.19
N GLY A 202 -23.30 -16.35 -25.53
CA GLY A 202 -23.28 -16.13 -24.09
C GLY A 202 -23.93 -14.77 -23.91
N LYS A 203 -25.21 -14.77 -23.52
CA LYS A 203 -26.06 -13.58 -23.46
C LYS A 203 -25.20 -12.46 -22.89
N ALA A 204 -24.74 -11.55 -23.76
CA ALA A 204 -24.27 -10.26 -23.29
C ALA A 204 -25.39 -9.82 -22.37
N PRO A 205 -25.10 -9.50 -21.08
CA PRO A 205 -26.15 -9.16 -20.16
C PRO A 205 -26.99 -8.14 -20.90
N THR A 206 -28.28 -8.47 -21.09
CA THR A 206 -29.20 -7.60 -21.84
C THR A 206 -28.93 -6.19 -21.36
N ASN A 207 -28.99 -5.17 -22.23
CA ASN A 207 -28.57 -3.80 -21.86
C ASN A 207 -29.12 -3.36 -20.47
N THR A 208 -30.27 -3.90 -20.06
CA THR A 208 -30.81 -3.90 -18.70
C THR A 208 -29.98 -4.61 -17.62
N ALA A 209 -29.65 -5.90 -17.75
CA ALA A 209 -28.85 -6.67 -16.79
C ALA A 209 -27.41 -6.13 -16.64
N GLY A 210 -26.81 -5.63 -17.72
CA GLY A 210 -25.49 -5.00 -17.66
C GLY A 210 -25.55 -3.69 -16.87
N ARG A 211 -26.59 -2.90 -17.12
CA ARG A 211 -26.88 -1.66 -16.38
C ARG A 211 -27.20 -1.94 -14.92
N GLU A 212 -27.96 -2.99 -14.61
CA GLU A 212 -28.27 -3.39 -13.23
C GLU A 212 -27.02 -3.81 -12.46
N ALA A 213 -26.12 -4.58 -13.08
CA ALA A 213 -24.84 -4.94 -12.48
C ALA A 213 -23.94 -3.70 -12.28
N GLU A 214 -23.92 -2.78 -13.23
CA GLU A 214 -23.17 -1.52 -13.08
C GLU A 214 -23.76 -0.63 -11.98
N ILE A 215 -25.09 -0.54 -11.88
CA ILE A 215 -25.80 0.16 -10.81
C ILE A 215 -25.48 -0.49 -9.46
N ALA A 216 -25.50 -1.82 -9.36
CA ALA A 216 -25.16 -2.54 -8.13
C ALA A 216 -23.71 -2.25 -7.71
N ARG A 217 -22.75 -2.37 -8.63
CA ARG A 217 -21.34 -2.04 -8.36
C ARG A 217 -21.16 -0.59 -7.89
N LYS A 218 -21.86 0.36 -8.52
CA LYS A 218 -21.83 1.77 -8.11
C LYS A 218 -22.43 1.96 -6.73
N LYS A 219 -23.57 1.33 -6.45
CA LYS A 219 -24.22 1.35 -5.13
C LYS A 219 -23.30 0.81 -4.05
N ASP A 220 -22.65 -0.33 -4.27
CA ASP A 220 -21.73 -0.93 -3.30
C ASP A 220 -20.53 -0.03 -3.05
N HIS A 221 -19.96 0.54 -4.11
CA HIS A 221 -18.84 1.48 -3.99
C HIS A 221 -19.24 2.75 -3.22
N TYR A 222 -20.40 3.34 -3.52
CA TYR A 222 -20.91 4.49 -2.77
C TYR A 222 -21.24 4.13 -1.32
N TYR A 223 -21.86 2.97 -1.09
CA TYR A 223 -22.21 2.48 0.24
C TYR A 223 -20.98 2.34 1.13
N TYR A 224 -19.91 1.75 0.61
CA TYR A 224 -18.62 1.64 1.29
C TYR A 224 -18.07 3.01 1.73
N HIS A 225 -18.11 4.01 0.87
CA HIS A 225 -17.65 5.36 1.21
C HIS A 225 -18.59 6.08 2.19
N CYS A 226 -19.89 5.82 2.12
CA CYS A 226 -20.88 6.37 3.05
C CYS A 226 -20.72 5.80 4.46
N GLU A 227 -20.44 4.49 4.61
CA GLU A 227 -20.16 3.88 5.92
C GLU A 227 -18.91 4.48 6.58
N ARG A 228 -17.90 4.86 5.79
CA ARG A 228 -16.67 5.49 6.31
C ARG A 228 -16.84 6.96 6.69
N ASN A 229 -17.92 7.63 6.24
CA ASN A 229 -18.18 9.04 6.55
C ASN A 229 -19.69 9.29 6.79
N PRO A 230 -20.24 8.84 7.94
CA PRO A 230 -21.67 8.95 8.23
C PRO A 230 -22.12 10.41 8.37
N VAL A 231 -21.28 11.30 8.92
CA VAL A 231 -21.59 12.73 9.11
C VAL A 231 -21.70 13.45 7.76
N GLY A 232 -20.77 13.19 6.84
CA GLY A 232 -20.82 13.74 5.48
C GLY A 232 -22.05 13.27 4.70
N PHE A 233 -22.44 12.00 4.86
CA PHE A 233 -23.64 11.46 4.22
C PHE A 233 -24.93 12.11 4.74
N GLU A 234 -25.06 12.34 6.04
CA GLU A 234 -26.24 12.99 6.61
C GLU A 234 -26.40 14.44 6.12
N LYS A 235 -25.30 15.18 5.99
CA LYS A 235 -25.29 16.51 5.40
C LYS A 235 -25.76 16.48 3.94
N LEU A 236 -25.17 15.63 3.11
CA LEU A 236 -25.56 15.47 1.69
C LEU A 236 -27.03 15.07 1.55
N ARG A 237 -27.54 14.20 2.42
CA ARG A 237 -28.95 13.81 2.44
C ARG A 237 -29.85 15.01 2.69
N THR A 238 -29.49 15.86 3.66
CA THR A 238 -30.27 17.05 4.02
C THR A 238 -30.27 18.07 2.88
N GLU A 239 -29.12 18.30 2.25
CA GLU A 239 -28.98 19.19 1.09
C GLU A 239 -29.83 18.71 -0.10
N ASN A 240 -29.79 17.42 -0.41
CA ASN A 240 -30.60 16.83 -1.49
C ASN A 240 -32.11 16.98 -1.24
N PHE A 241 -32.57 16.74 0.00
CA PHE A 241 -33.98 16.94 0.35
C PHE A 241 -34.42 18.40 0.19
N ALA A 242 -33.58 19.36 0.59
CA ALA A 242 -33.89 20.78 0.43
C ALA A 242 -33.99 21.20 -1.05
N GLU A 243 -33.11 20.67 -1.91
CA GLU A 243 -33.19 20.90 -3.34
C GLU A 243 -34.44 20.29 -3.97
N ASP A 244 -34.80 19.06 -3.60
CA ASP A 244 -35.95 18.36 -4.16
C ASP A 244 -37.25 19.08 -3.79
N LEU A 245 -37.40 19.51 -2.54
CA LEU A 245 -38.52 20.36 -2.09
C LEU A 245 -38.61 21.66 -2.89
N LYS A 246 -37.48 22.32 -3.16
CA LYS A 246 -37.46 23.54 -3.98
C LYS A 246 -37.94 23.26 -5.41
N LYS A 247 -37.50 22.16 -6.01
CA LYS A 247 -37.91 21.76 -7.37
C LYS A 247 -39.41 21.41 -7.42
N GLU A 248 -39.94 20.75 -6.40
CA GLU A 248 -41.38 20.44 -6.29
C GLU A 248 -42.21 21.70 -6.15
N ASN A 249 -41.86 22.60 -5.23
CA ASN A 249 -42.56 23.88 -5.04
C ASN A 249 -42.59 24.72 -6.33
N LEU A 250 -41.49 24.75 -7.09
CA LEU A 250 -41.45 25.44 -8.38
C LEU A 250 -42.38 24.79 -9.42
N LYS A 251 -42.42 23.47 -9.50
CA LYS A 251 -43.34 22.76 -10.40
C LYS A 251 -44.80 22.98 -10.02
N GLU A 252 -45.12 22.98 -8.74
CA GLU A 252 -46.47 23.29 -8.24
C GLU A 252 -46.85 24.72 -8.57
N PHE A 253 -45.94 25.68 -8.35
CA PHE A 253 -46.14 27.06 -8.72
C PHE A 253 -46.44 27.21 -10.22
N ASP A 254 -45.64 26.59 -11.09
CA ASP A 254 -45.84 26.62 -12.55
C ASP A 254 -47.17 25.97 -12.97
N THR A 255 -47.57 24.90 -12.27
CA THR A 255 -48.85 24.20 -12.52
C THR A 255 -50.06 25.05 -12.09
N ILE A 256 -49.95 25.78 -10.99
CA ILE A 256 -51.00 26.70 -10.52
C ILE A 256 -51.11 27.90 -11.46
N MET A 257 -49.98 28.47 -11.88
CA MET A 257 -49.95 29.60 -12.80
C MET A 257 -50.51 29.24 -14.19
N SER A 258 -50.23 28.05 -14.71
CA SER A 258 -50.79 27.60 -15.99
C SER A 258 -52.30 27.32 -15.94
N LYS A 259 -52.82 26.82 -14.82
CA LYS A 259 -54.27 26.63 -14.62
C LYS A 259 -55.06 27.94 -14.49
N ASN A 260 -54.46 29.01 -13.99
CA ASN A 260 -55.13 30.31 -13.82
C ASN A 260 -55.15 31.18 -15.09
N ILE A 261 -54.50 30.75 -16.17
CA ILE A 261 -54.40 31.48 -17.46
C ILE A 261 -55.31 30.85 -18.54
N THR A 262 -56.05 29.77 -18.20
CA THR A 262 -57.10 29.17 -19.06
C THR A 262 -58.48 29.51 -18.52
#